data_AF-A0AAW1DYT7-F1
#
_entry.id   AF-A0AAW1DYT7-F1
#
_cell.length_a   1.000
_cell.length_b   1.000
_cell.length_c   1.000
_cell.angle_alpha   90.00
_cell.angle_beta   90.00
_cell.angle_gamma   90.00
#
_symmetry.space_group_name_H-M   'P 1'
#
loop_
_entity.id
_entity.type
_entity.pdbx_description
1 polymer ?
#
loop_
_entity_poly.entity_id
_entity_poly.type
_entity_poly.pdbx_seq_one_letter_code
_entity_poly.pdbx_strand_id
1 'polypeptide(L)'
;MAGRMKVTNGFTSISAKLRVFMVLLIYIHQTSGQQVTGNKHPVTDLQDGEEYVLSGSNRFCYKNSVFPTWRQTWTRIQVKVWSSNVFKVEIVSGEEELQELDRFSVWGWFQSLLRERHNETTININLFSKETCFKVDPVDRTKYTVKPLRKFDIYLFLVFLAGASLFVFAGSLSRSPVFFYSAGMSTGMIASLIILFFILSRFLPKKSPFYVLIVGGWSFSLYAIQLVFRNLGVILREHWNVALGYVTVVGFITFAVCYRYGPLVDAKSINILSWTLQLFGLLLIYFGIQIQQVAFAIIVAALFSKHLQYPVCLTIAAWRKIKGYVRWKPEPRRLLTEEEFQKQGEEETLRALEELRKHCSSPEFSPWKAVSRLQSPKRFADFIEGSPHLMSNEVSVHVHEYGFGGSFFEEEFFDTDDEDDELKPMTIPE
;
A
#
# COMPACT_ATOMS: atom_id res chain seq x y z
N MET A 1 26.38 7.41 7.47
CA MET A 1 25.20 7.94 6.75
C MET A 1 24.45 6.92 5.86
N ALA A 2 25.03 5.77 5.50
CA ALA A 2 24.40 4.76 4.64
C ALA A 2 23.18 4.01 5.24
N GLY A 3 23.08 3.89 6.57
CA GLY A 3 21.95 3.22 7.24
C GLY A 3 20.62 3.97 7.12
N ARG A 4 20.65 5.31 7.18
CA ARG A 4 19.45 6.17 7.06
C ARG A 4 18.86 6.12 5.65
N MET A 5 19.70 6.00 4.63
CA MET A 5 19.31 6.00 3.21
C MET A 5 18.60 4.70 2.78
N LYS A 6 18.92 3.58 3.42
CA LYS A 6 18.26 2.27 3.17
C LYS A 6 16.86 2.22 3.80
N VAL A 7 16.68 2.84 4.96
CA VAL A 7 15.40 2.94 5.67
C VAL A 7 14.44 3.88 4.93
N THR A 8 14.91 5.03 4.43
CA THR A 8 14.10 5.93 3.61
C THR A 8 13.70 5.32 2.27
N ASN A 9 14.56 4.54 1.61
CA ASN A 9 14.21 3.80 0.39
C ASN A 9 13.22 2.63 0.64
N GLY A 10 13.32 1.98 1.80
CA GLY A 10 12.32 0.99 2.22
C GLY A 10 10.95 1.61 2.44
N PHE A 11 10.89 2.75 3.14
CA PHE A 11 9.66 3.47 3.44
C PHE A 11 9.01 4.08 2.19
N THR A 12 9.78 4.64 1.25
CA THR A 12 9.26 5.14 -0.03
C THR A 12 8.74 4.01 -0.92
N SER A 13 9.38 2.84 -0.92
CA SER A 13 8.90 1.65 -1.63
C SER A 13 7.59 1.10 -1.03
N ILE A 14 7.45 1.11 0.31
CA ILE A 14 6.20 0.71 1.00
C ILE A 14 5.07 1.71 0.72
N SER A 15 5.34 3.02 0.79
CA SER A 15 4.39 4.07 0.43
C SER A 15 3.96 3.97 -1.04
N ALA A 16 4.88 3.65 -1.96
CA ALA A 16 4.55 3.44 -3.36
C ALA A 16 3.65 2.21 -3.57
N LYS A 17 3.89 1.10 -2.86
CA LYS A 17 3.02 -0.09 -2.90
C LYS A 17 1.60 0.20 -2.41
N LEU A 18 1.47 0.94 -1.30
CA LEU A 18 0.17 1.37 -0.77
C LEU A 18 -0.55 2.31 -1.74
N ARG A 19 0.15 3.27 -2.37
CA ARG A 19 -0.46 4.17 -3.36
C ARG A 19 -0.92 3.43 -4.61
N VAL A 20 -0.13 2.49 -5.13
CA VAL A 20 -0.51 1.66 -6.29
C VAL A 20 -1.70 0.76 -5.95
N PHE A 21 -1.73 0.17 -4.75
CA PHE A 21 -2.88 -0.60 -4.27
C PHE A 21 -4.15 0.25 -4.16
N MET A 22 -4.06 1.46 -3.59
CA MET A 22 -5.19 2.38 -3.49
C MET A 22 -5.67 2.89 -4.86
N VAL A 23 -4.76 3.16 -5.80
CA VAL A 23 -5.12 3.59 -7.17
C VAL A 23 -5.76 2.45 -7.97
N LEU A 24 -5.31 1.20 -7.80
CA LEU A 24 -5.94 0.02 -8.40
C LEU A 24 -7.34 -0.26 -7.82
N LEU A 25 -7.57 -0.02 -6.52
CA LEU A 25 -8.89 -0.12 -5.90
C LEU A 25 -9.89 0.91 -6.45
N ILE A 26 -9.41 2.09 -6.85
CA ILE A 26 -10.24 3.16 -7.45
C ILE A 26 -10.64 2.82 -8.90
N TYR A 27 -9.91 1.93 -9.58
CA TYR A 27 -10.13 1.58 -11.00
C TYR A 27 -11.03 0.37 -11.26
N ILE A 28 -11.59 -0.27 -10.21
CA ILE A 28 -12.54 -1.38 -10.38
C ILE A 28 -13.93 -0.79 -10.68
N HIS A 29 -14.15 -0.44 -11.95
CA HIS A 29 -15.45 -0.05 -12.47
C HIS A 29 -16.20 -1.31 -12.97
N GLN A 30 -17.43 -1.49 -12.47
CA GLN A 30 -18.23 -2.70 -12.64
C GLN A 30 -19.13 -2.62 -13.88
N THR A 31 -19.19 -3.71 -14.65
CA THR A 31 -20.07 -3.89 -15.81
C THR A 31 -21.48 -4.34 -15.39
N SER A 32 -22.49 -3.84 -16.11
CA SER A 32 -23.92 -4.01 -15.86
C SER A 32 -24.49 -5.35 -16.36
N GLY A 33 -25.54 -5.86 -15.70
CA GLY A 33 -26.35 -6.98 -16.19
C GLY A 33 -27.80 -6.93 -15.69
N GLN A 34 -28.69 -6.54 -16.61
CA GLN A 34 -30.16 -6.37 -16.62
C GLN A 34 -31.04 -7.26 -15.72
N GLN A 35 -32.17 -6.71 -15.25
CA GLN A 35 -33.30 -7.41 -14.62
C GLN A 35 -34.33 -7.84 -15.67
N VAL A 36 -34.99 -8.99 -15.44
CA VAL A 36 -36.22 -9.42 -16.11
C VAL A 36 -37.23 -9.79 -15.01
N THR A 37 -38.47 -9.31 -15.16
CA THR A 37 -39.60 -9.51 -14.24
C THR A 37 -40.56 -10.58 -14.78
N GLY A 38 -41.08 -11.45 -13.90
CA GLY A 38 -42.18 -12.39 -14.14
C GLY A 38 -43.09 -12.50 -12.90
N ASN A 39 -44.39 -12.80 -13.09
CA ASN A 39 -45.50 -12.53 -12.16
C ASN A 39 -45.87 -13.66 -11.16
N LYS A 40 -46.19 -13.23 -9.92
CA LYS A 40 -47.33 -13.57 -9.02
C LYS A 40 -47.51 -14.97 -8.39
N HIS A 41 -47.08 -15.03 -7.12
CA HIS A 41 -47.90 -15.42 -5.94
C HIS A 41 -47.85 -14.25 -4.91
N PRO A 42 -48.67 -14.17 -3.83
CA PRO A 42 -48.56 -13.09 -2.85
C PRO A 42 -47.27 -13.25 -2.03
N VAL A 43 -46.19 -12.73 -2.58
CA VAL A 43 -44.88 -12.65 -1.95
C VAL A 43 -44.82 -11.31 -1.22
N THR A 44 -44.48 -11.33 0.07
CA THR A 44 -44.26 -10.09 0.82
C THR A 44 -42.82 -9.64 0.57
N ASP A 45 -42.68 -8.51 -0.14
CA ASP A 45 -41.38 -7.87 -0.37
C ASP A 45 -40.91 -7.19 0.92
N LEU A 46 -39.77 -7.63 1.46
CA LEU A 46 -39.19 -7.08 2.68
C LEU A 46 -38.41 -5.79 2.40
N GLN A 47 -38.72 -4.72 3.15
CA GLN A 47 -37.96 -3.46 3.13
C GLN A 47 -37.01 -3.34 4.33
N ASP A 48 -35.84 -2.74 4.11
CA ASP A 48 -34.81 -2.54 5.13
C ASP A 48 -35.33 -1.74 6.34
N GLY A 49 -35.14 -2.27 7.56
CA GLY A 49 -35.48 -1.58 8.80
C GLY A 49 -36.94 -1.68 9.25
N GLU A 50 -37.85 -2.13 8.37
CA GLU A 50 -39.24 -2.41 8.73
C GLU A 50 -39.38 -3.73 9.51
N GLU A 51 -40.39 -3.79 10.37
CA GLU A 51 -40.65 -4.93 11.24
C GLU A 51 -41.99 -5.55 10.87
N TYR A 52 -41.97 -6.79 10.38
CA TYR A 52 -43.16 -7.50 9.93
C TYR A 52 -43.55 -8.56 10.95
N VAL A 53 -44.74 -8.44 11.55
CA VAL A 53 -45.29 -9.41 12.49
C VAL A 53 -46.41 -10.21 11.79
N LEU A 54 -46.17 -11.50 11.55
CA LEU A 54 -47.13 -12.36 10.84
C LEU A 54 -47.39 -13.66 11.60
N SER A 55 -48.49 -14.33 11.25
CA SER A 55 -48.90 -15.65 11.75
C SER A 55 -49.14 -16.60 10.57
N GLY A 56 -48.70 -17.85 10.70
CA GLY A 56 -48.86 -18.87 9.66
C GLY A 56 -47.71 -18.92 8.63
N SER A 57 -47.82 -19.87 7.69
CA SER A 57 -46.82 -20.07 6.63
C SER A 57 -46.85 -18.90 5.63
N ASN A 58 -45.79 -18.09 5.59
CA ASN A 58 -45.67 -17.00 4.62
C ASN A 58 -44.34 -17.07 3.86
N ARG A 59 -44.37 -16.54 2.64
CA ARG A 59 -43.22 -16.44 1.72
C ARG A 59 -42.76 -14.99 1.70
N PHE A 60 -41.48 -14.78 1.94
CA PHE A 60 -40.84 -13.48 1.89
C PHE A 60 -39.81 -13.47 0.77
N CYS A 61 -39.74 -12.37 0.04
CA CYS A 61 -38.60 -12.10 -0.83
C CYS A 61 -37.97 -10.77 -0.42
N TYR A 62 -36.64 -10.76 -0.38
CA TYR A 62 -35.87 -9.55 -0.16
C TYR A 62 -35.24 -9.15 -1.48
N LYS A 63 -35.61 -7.96 -1.98
CA LYS A 63 -35.07 -7.37 -3.21
C LYS A 63 -33.99 -6.36 -2.86
N ASN A 64 -32.77 -6.59 -3.30
CA ASN A 64 -31.69 -5.63 -3.06
C ASN A 64 -31.70 -4.53 -4.13
N SER A 65 -32.32 -3.39 -3.82
CA SER A 65 -32.45 -2.25 -4.74
C SER A 65 -31.28 -1.25 -4.68
N VAL A 66 -30.32 -1.44 -3.77
CA VAL A 66 -29.25 -0.47 -3.51
C VAL A 66 -27.97 -0.86 -4.25
N PHE A 67 -27.46 0.06 -5.09
CA PHE A 67 -26.17 -0.11 -5.76
C PHE A 67 -25.01 -0.24 -4.74
N PRO A 68 -24.15 -1.26 -4.87
CA PRO A 68 -23.08 -1.51 -3.93
C PRO A 68 -22.02 -0.39 -3.99
N THR A 69 -21.96 0.45 -2.96
CA THR A 69 -20.84 1.39 -2.75
C THR A 69 -19.70 0.69 -2.01
N TRP A 70 -18.44 1.14 -2.12
CA TRP A 70 -17.27 0.53 -1.44
C TRP A 70 -17.46 0.32 0.07
N ARG A 71 -18.21 1.21 0.73
CA ARG A 71 -18.51 1.11 2.17
C ARG A 71 -19.40 -0.08 2.52
N GLN A 72 -20.11 -0.63 1.53
CA GLN A 72 -21.05 -1.74 1.65
C GLN A 72 -20.41 -3.12 1.38
N THR A 73 -19.14 -3.17 0.95
CA THR A 73 -18.42 -4.44 0.70
C THR A 73 -18.33 -5.33 1.96
N TRP A 74 -18.33 -4.73 3.15
CA TRP A 74 -18.35 -5.42 4.45
C TRP A 74 -19.67 -5.26 5.20
N THR A 75 -20.74 -4.84 4.52
CA THR A 75 -22.08 -4.86 5.11
C THR A 75 -22.70 -6.22 4.85
N ARG A 76 -23.27 -6.82 5.90
CA ARG A 76 -23.97 -8.08 5.85
C ARG A 76 -25.46 -7.81 5.99
N ILE A 77 -26.24 -8.32 5.05
CA ILE A 77 -27.70 -8.29 5.12
C ILE A 77 -28.12 -9.49 5.94
N GLN A 78 -28.68 -9.23 7.12
CA GLN A 78 -29.18 -10.25 8.03
C GLN A 78 -30.68 -10.10 8.16
N VAL A 79 -31.43 -11.16 7.85
CA VAL A 79 -32.84 -11.21 8.21
C VAL A 79 -32.95 -11.95 9.53
N LYS A 80 -33.32 -11.22 10.57
CA LYS A 80 -33.61 -11.79 11.87
C LYS A 80 -35.06 -12.25 11.89
N VAL A 81 -35.26 -13.52 12.19
CA VAL A 81 -36.59 -14.08 12.47
C VAL A 81 -36.60 -14.56 13.91
N TRP A 82 -37.54 -14.08 14.71
CA TRP A 82 -37.78 -14.53 16.08
C TRP A 82 -39.24 -14.89 16.30
N SER A 83 -39.47 -15.95 17.06
CA SER A 83 -40.79 -16.44 17.45
C SER A 83 -40.76 -16.93 18.89
N SER A 84 -41.89 -16.90 19.58
CA SER A 84 -42.02 -17.47 20.93
C SER A 84 -41.92 -19.00 20.96
N ASN A 85 -42.22 -19.65 19.82
CA ASN A 85 -42.14 -21.11 19.64
C ASN A 85 -41.19 -21.46 18.48
N VAL A 86 -40.72 -22.71 18.46
CA VAL A 86 -39.84 -23.23 17.39
C VAL A 86 -40.47 -23.05 16.01
N PHE A 87 -39.69 -22.58 15.05
CA PHE A 87 -40.12 -22.35 13.67
C PHE A 87 -39.12 -22.97 12.69
N LYS A 88 -39.60 -23.30 11.49
CA LYS A 88 -38.78 -23.85 10.41
C LYS A 88 -38.59 -22.77 9.36
N VAL A 89 -37.33 -22.51 8.96
CA VAL A 89 -37.01 -21.58 7.87
C VAL A 89 -36.38 -22.35 6.73
N GLU A 90 -36.98 -22.26 5.55
CA GLU A 90 -36.43 -22.77 4.30
C GLU A 90 -35.98 -21.58 3.44
N ILE A 91 -34.68 -21.48 3.16
CA ILE A 91 -34.08 -20.40 2.37
C ILE A 91 -33.82 -20.95 0.97
N VAL A 92 -34.29 -20.28 -0.07
CA VAL A 92 -34.12 -20.72 -1.46
C VAL A 92 -33.59 -19.55 -2.31
N SER A 93 -32.65 -19.85 -3.20
CA SER A 93 -31.88 -18.86 -3.97
C SER A 93 -32.66 -18.15 -5.09
N GLY A 94 -33.86 -18.63 -5.44
CA GLY A 94 -34.68 -18.06 -6.51
C GLY A 94 -36.15 -18.47 -6.44
N GLU A 95 -37.01 -17.71 -7.11
CA GLU A 95 -38.46 -17.95 -7.18
C GLU A 95 -38.82 -19.24 -7.94
N GLU A 96 -37.98 -19.65 -8.90
CA GLU A 96 -38.19 -20.85 -9.74
C GLU A 96 -37.92 -22.16 -9.00
N GLU A 97 -36.97 -22.19 -8.04
CA GLU A 97 -36.66 -23.38 -7.23
C GLU A 97 -37.68 -23.62 -6.10
N LEU A 98 -38.45 -22.60 -5.72
CA LEU A 98 -39.57 -22.73 -4.77
C LEU A 98 -40.72 -23.59 -5.32
N GLN A 99 -40.83 -23.71 -6.64
CA GLN A 99 -41.82 -24.55 -7.32
C GLN A 99 -41.39 -26.02 -7.41
N GLU A 100 -40.09 -26.31 -7.48
CA GLU A 100 -39.59 -27.69 -7.59
C GLU A 100 -39.47 -28.43 -6.25
N LEU A 101 -39.40 -27.71 -5.12
CA LEU A 101 -39.33 -28.33 -3.78
C LEU A 101 -40.60 -29.07 -3.34
N ASP A 102 -41.73 -28.89 -4.04
CA ASP A 102 -42.98 -29.64 -3.77
C ASP A 102 -42.96 -31.07 -4.34
N ARG A 103 -41.89 -31.46 -5.06
CA ARG A 103 -41.71 -32.84 -5.53
C ARG A 103 -40.86 -33.61 -4.52
N PHE A 104 -41.52 -34.46 -3.72
CA PHE A 104 -40.93 -35.33 -2.69
C PHE A 104 -39.50 -35.80 -3.03
N SER A 105 -38.50 -35.20 -2.37
CA SER A 105 -37.09 -35.58 -2.49
C SER A 105 -36.58 -36.07 -1.14
N VAL A 106 -36.02 -37.29 -1.14
CA VAL A 106 -35.36 -37.96 0.00
C VAL A 106 -34.31 -37.08 0.69
N TRP A 107 -33.77 -36.10 -0.05
CA TRP A 107 -32.84 -35.08 0.45
C TRP A 107 -33.49 -34.10 1.45
N GLY A 108 -34.76 -33.73 1.25
CA GLY A 108 -35.50 -32.85 2.16
C GLY A 108 -35.75 -33.48 3.53
N TRP A 109 -35.91 -34.81 3.58
CA TRP A 109 -36.02 -35.56 4.84
C TRP A 109 -34.68 -35.62 5.59
N PHE A 110 -33.57 -35.86 4.86
CA PHE A 110 -32.23 -35.87 5.44
C PHE A 110 -31.81 -34.49 5.96
N GLN A 111 -32.12 -33.41 5.22
CA GLN A 111 -31.89 -32.05 5.70
C GLN A 111 -32.81 -31.67 6.88
N SER A 112 -34.03 -32.21 6.94
CA SER A 112 -34.92 -32.02 8.08
C SER A 112 -34.42 -32.71 9.35
N LEU A 113 -33.69 -33.82 9.23
CA LEU A 113 -33.13 -34.55 10.36
C LEU A 113 -31.85 -33.88 10.92
N LEU A 114 -31.11 -33.17 10.07
CA LEU A 114 -29.86 -32.49 10.40
C LEU A 114 -30.02 -31.03 10.84
N ARG A 115 -31.22 -30.44 10.70
CA ARG A 115 -31.43 -29.02 10.98
C ARG A 115 -31.96 -28.80 12.39
N GLU A 116 -31.06 -28.41 13.29
CA GLU A 116 -31.39 -28.05 14.67
C GLU A 116 -32.45 -26.92 14.73
N ARG A 117 -33.46 -27.14 15.56
CA ARG A 117 -34.54 -26.18 15.83
C ARG A 117 -34.02 -25.09 16.76
N HIS A 118 -34.04 -23.84 16.29
CA HIS A 118 -33.63 -22.68 17.09
C HIS A 118 -34.80 -21.70 17.26
N ASN A 119 -34.79 -20.98 18.39
CA ASN A 119 -35.78 -19.93 18.73
C ASN A 119 -35.45 -18.58 18.09
N GLU A 120 -34.22 -18.41 17.59
CA GLU A 120 -33.78 -17.26 16.79
C GLU A 120 -32.94 -17.82 15.64
N THR A 121 -33.26 -17.44 14.40
CA THR A 121 -32.44 -17.78 13.24
C THR A 121 -32.10 -16.52 12.47
N THR A 122 -30.81 -16.33 12.22
CA THR A 122 -30.30 -15.25 11.36
C THR A 122 -30.04 -15.81 9.96
N ILE A 123 -30.81 -15.34 8.99
CA ILE A 123 -30.60 -15.68 7.58
C ILE A 123 -29.61 -14.69 7.00
N ASN A 124 -28.56 -15.19 6.36
CA ASN A 124 -27.55 -14.35 5.71
C ASN A 124 -27.86 -14.28 4.23
N ILE A 125 -28.19 -13.08 3.76
CA ILE A 125 -28.47 -12.82 2.35
C ILE A 125 -27.17 -12.36 1.68
N ASN A 126 -26.90 -12.88 0.48
CA ASN A 126 -25.76 -12.45 -0.31
C ASN A 126 -26.05 -11.06 -0.91
N LEU A 127 -25.09 -10.14 -0.90
CA LEU A 127 -25.33 -8.76 -1.36
C LEU A 127 -25.61 -8.65 -2.86
N PHE A 128 -25.19 -9.64 -3.67
CA PHE A 128 -25.34 -9.62 -5.13
C PHE A 128 -26.48 -10.51 -5.66
N SER A 129 -27.14 -11.29 -4.81
CA SER A 129 -28.39 -11.93 -5.22
C SER A 129 -29.44 -10.85 -5.37
N LYS A 130 -29.92 -10.66 -6.62
CA LYS A 130 -30.92 -9.63 -6.97
C LYS A 130 -32.16 -9.79 -6.10
N GLU A 131 -32.57 -11.03 -5.86
CA GLU A 131 -33.70 -11.40 -5.03
C GLU A 131 -33.32 -12.65 -4.23
N THR A 132 -33.70 -12.70 -2.95
CA THR A 132 -33.60 -13.92 -2.14
C THR A 132 -34.93 -14.18 -1.49
N CYS A 133 -35.45 -15.39 -1.68
CA CYS A 133 -36.76 -15.76 -1.21
C CYS A 133 -36.63 -16.83 -0.12
N PHE A 134 -37.41 -16.70 0.94
CA PHE A 134 -37.43 -17.70 2.00
C PHE A 134 -38.84 -17.91 2.50
N LYS A 135 -39.12 -19.15 2.87
CA LYS A 135 -40.39 -19.58 3.44
C LYS A 135 -40.20 -19.77 4.94
N VAL A 136 -41.08 -19.17 5.73
CA VAL A 136 -41.12 -19.35 7.18
C VAL A 136 -42.36 -20.16 7.52
N ASP A 137 -42.14 -21.34 8.09
CA ASP A 137 -43.18 -22.26 8.54
C ASP A 137 -43.12 -22.37 10.09
N PRO A 138 -43.94 -21.59 10.83
CA PRO A 138 -43.99 -21.68 12.28
C PRO A 138 -44.74 -22.92 12.75
N VAL A 139 -44.29 -23.53 13.86
CA VAL A 139 -45.07 -24.57 14.56
C VAL A 139 -46.25 -23.89 15.27
N ASP A 140 -47.44 -24.48 15.15
CA ASP A 140 -48.69 -24.07 15.80
C ASP A 140 -49.23 -22.66 15.46
N ARG A 141 -49.02 -22.16 14.22
CA ARG A 141 -49.52 -20.84 13.76
C ARG A 141 -49.14 -19.67 14.66
N THR A 142 -48.02 -19.80 15.37
CA THR A 142 -47.52 -18.78 16.29
C THR A 142 -47.09 -17.50 15.56
N LYS A 143 -47.17 -16.37 16.26
CA LYS A 143 -46.70 -15.08 15.75
C LYS A 143 -45.18 -15.08 15.71
N TYR A 144 -44.63 -14.72 14.56
CA TYR A 144 -43.19 -14.49 14.39
C TYR A 144 -42.96 -13.11 13.81
N THR A 145 -41.78 -12.58 14.09
CA THR A 145 -41.36 -11.27 13.61
C THR A 145 -40.18 -11.43 12.68
N VAL A 146 -40.21 -10.73 11.55
CA VAL A 146 -39.16 -10.70 10.55
C VAL A 146 -38.64 -9.28 10.45
N LYS A 147 -37.32 -9.12 10.65
CA LYS A 147 -36.65 -7.82 10.53
C LYS A 147 -35.38 -7.94 9.68
N PRO A 148 -35.35 -7.38 8.47
CA PRO A 148 -34.12 -7.21 7.70
C PRO A 148 -33.27 -6.07 8.31
N LEU A 149 -32.04 -6.39 8.69
CA LEU A 149 -31.05 -5.45 9.19
C LEU A 149 -29.77 -5.51 8.35
N ARG A 150 -29.28 -4.35 7.94
CA ARG A 150 -27.93 -4.19 7.38
C ARG A 150 -26.97 -3.86 8.51
N LYS A 151 -26.01 -4.75 8.78
CA LYS A 151 -24.99 -4.52 9.80
C LYS A 151 -23.60 -4.57 9.18
N PHE A 152 -22.73 -3.63 9.56
CA PHE A 152 -21.32 -3.68 9.20
C PHE A 152 -20.63 -4.79 9.99
N ASP A 153 -20.05 -5.76 9.29
CA ASP A 153 -19.33 -6.87 9.91
C ASP A 153 -17.87 -6.47 10.12
N ILE A 154 -17.61 -5.96 11.33
CA ILE A 154 -16.28 -5.48 11.71
C ILE A 154 -15.22 -6.59 11.66
N TYR A 155 -15.63 -7.85 11.89
CA TYR A 155 -14.70 -8.98 11.90
C TYR A 155 -14.22 -9.31 10.49
N LEU A 156 -15.12 -9.34 9.51
CA LEU A 156 -14.76 -9.53 8.09
C LEU A 156 -13.81 -8.42 7.62
N PHE A 157 -14.07 -7.18 8.00
CA PHE A 157 -13.17 -6.06 7.70
C PHE A 157 -11.79 -6.22 8.34
N LEU A 158 -11.72 -6.63 9.61
CA LEU A 158 -10.45 -6.88 10.30
C LEU A 158 -9.67 -8.04 9.67
N VAL A 159 -10.35 -9.12 9.25
CA VAL A 159 -9.73 -10.25 8.55
C VAL A 159 -9.16 -9.81 7.20
N PHE A 160 -9.90 -9.01 6.44
CA PHE A 160 -9.42 -8.43 5.19
C PHE A 160 -8.18 -7.54 5.42
N LEU A 161 -8.22 -6.66 6.42
CA LEU A 161 -7.10 -5.77 6.75
C LEU A 161 -5.86 -6.56 7.19
N ALA A 162 -6.04 -7.61 7.99
CA ALA A 162 -4.98 -8.51 8.39
C ALA A 162 -4.36 -9.22 7.17
N GLY A 163 -5.20 -9.76 6.27
CA GLY A 163 -4.75 -10.41 5.04
C GLY A 163 -3.98 -9.47 4.10
N ALA A 164 -4.48 -8.24 3.91
CA ALA A 164 -3.81 -7.21 3.11
C ALA A 164 -2.46 -6.80 3.73
N SER A 165 -2.42 -6.59 5.04
CA SER A 165 -1.18 -6.27 5.76
C SER A 165 -0.16 -7.39 5.62
N LEU A 166 -0.59 -8.64 5.81
CA LEU A 166 0.27 -9.81 5.70
C LEU A 166 0.84 -9.95 4.28
N PHE A 167 0.01 -9.75 3.24
CA PHE A 167 0.46 -9.78 1.85
C PHE A 167 1.53 -8.71 1.55
N VAL A 168 1.32 -7.47 2.01
CA VAL A 168 2.26 -6.35 1.78
C VAL A 168 3.57 -6.53 2.56
N PHE A 169 3.47 -6.93 3.83
CA PHE A 169 4.63 -7.05 4.71
C PHE A 169 5.31 -8.41 4.67
N ALA A 170 4.80 -9.40 3.92
CA ALA A 170 5.32 -10.77 3.88
C ALA A 170 6.84 -10.87 3.71
N GLY A 171 7.42 -10.07 2.80
CA GLY A 171 8.88 -10.07 2.56
C GLY A 171 9.70 -9.39 3.66
N SER A 172 9.10 -8.46 4.40
CA SER A 172 9.73 -7.84 5.58
C SER A 172 9.61 -8.76 6.81
N LEU A 173 8.46 -9.42 6.95
CA LEU A 173 8.16 -10.32 8.05
C LEU A 173 9.00 -11.60 7.96
N SER A 174 9.18 -12.17 6.77
CA SER A 174 9.99 -13.38 6.57
C SER A 174 11.48 -13.19 6.87
N ARG A 175 11.97 -11.94 6.86
CA ARG A 175 13.36 -11.58 7.20
C ARG A 175 13.52 -11.15 8.66
N SER A 176 12.41 -10.95 9.37
CA SER A 176 12.44 -10.53 10.77
C SER A 176 12.72 -11.74 11.67
N PRO A 177 13.78 -11.72 12.50
CA PRO A 177 14.04 -12.79 13.45
C PRO A 177 12.93 -12.86 14.51
N VAL A 178 12.33 -11.72 14.88
CA VAL A 178 11.21 -11.67 15.84
C VAL A 178 10.03 -12.47 15.32
N PHE A 179 9.69 -12.32 14.04
CA PHE A 179 8.60 -13.06 13.43
C PHE A 179 8.86 -14.57 13.42
N PHE A 180 10.09 -14.98 13.12
CA PHE A 180 10.48 -16.40 13.14
C PHE A 180 10.28 -17.03 14.52
N TYR A 181 10.78 -16.40 15.58
CA TYR A 181 10.61 -16.91 16.95
C TYR A 181 9.15 -16.87 17.40
N SER A 182 8.40 -15.80 17.10
CA SER A 182 6.99 -15.72 17.49
C SER A 182 6.12 -16.75 16.76
N ALA A 183 6.33 -16.91 15.45
CA ALA A 183 5.62 -17.90 14.65
C ALA A 183 5.97 -19.32 15.12
N GLY A 184 7.25 -19.61 15.31
CA GLY A 184 7.74 -20.89 15.82
C GLY A 184 7.15 -21.26 17.20
N MET A 185 7.15 -20.32 18.15
CA MET A 185 6.50 -20.51 19.44
C MET A 185 4.99 -20.76 19.29
N SER A 186 4.29 -19.97 18.46
CA SER A 186 2.84 -20.15 18.24
C SER A 186 2.49 -21.50 17.61
N THR A 187 3.26 -21.94 16.61
CA THR A 187 3.09 -23.26 15.98
C THR A 187 3.45 -24.37 16.96
N GLY A 188 4.49 -24.20 17.77
CA GLY A 188 4.87 -25.13 18.82
C GLY A 188 3.80 -25.30 19.89
N MET A 189 3.17 -24.21 20.32
CA MET A 189 2.03 -24.21 21.25
C MET A 189 0.81 -24.96 20.69
N ILE A 190 0.51 -24.78 19.40
CA ILE A 190 -0.60 -25.52 18.75
C ILE A 190 -0.23 -27.01 18.64
N ALA A 191 1.00 -27.31 18.23
CA ALA A 191 1.48 -28.69 18.07
C ALA A 191 1.49 -29.45 19.41
N SER A 192 1.93 -28.81 20.50
CA SER A 192 1.92 -29.41 21.84
C SER A 192 0.50 -29.67 22.35
N LEU A 193 -0.48 -28.81 22.03
CA LEU A 193 -1.89 -29.05 22.36
C LEU A 193 -2.43 -30.28 21.62
N ILE A 194 -2.06 -30.44 20.34
CA ILE A 194 -2.43 -31.63 19.55
C ILE A 194 -1.81 -32.89 20.15
N ILE A 195 -0.52 -32.84 20.55
CA ILE A 195 0.17 -33.97 21.19
C ILE A 195 -0.47 -34.30 22.55
N LEU A 196 -0.71 -33.30 23.40
CA LEU A 196 -1.36 -33.48 24.70
C LEU A 196 -2.73 -34.15 24.53
N PHE A 197 -3.52 -33.67 23.57
CA PHE A 197 -4.80 -34.26 23.26
C PHE A 197 -4.69 -35.70 22.76
N PHE A 198 -3.74 -35.99 21.86
CA PHE A 198 -3.50 -37.36 21.40
C PHE A 198 -3.15 -38.28 22.58
N ILE A 199 -2.33 -37.81 23.51
CA ILE A 199 -1.98 -38.54 24.74
C ILE A 199 -3.23 -38.76 25.61
N LEU A 200 -4.05 -37.73 25.86
CA LEU A 200 -5.30 -37.85 26.63
C LEU A 200 -6.27 -38.83 25.98
N SER A 201 -6.35 -38.83 24.64
CA SER A 201 -7.21 -39.76 23.91
C SER A 201 -6.79 -41.22 24.07
N ARG A 202 -5.48 -41.47 24.24
CA ARG A 202 -4.94 -42.81 24.51
C ARG A 202 -5.29 -43.33 25.90
N PHE A 203 -5.57 -42.44 26.85
CA PHE A 203 -5.98 -42.78 28.22
C PHE A 203 -7.50 -42.97 28.37
N LEU A 204 -8.29 -42.73 27.32
CA LEU A 204 -9.74 -42.97 27.36
C LEU A 204 -10.04 -44.48 27.31
N PRO A 205 -11.06 -44.94 28.08
CA PRO A 205 -11.35 -46.37 28.21
C PRO A 205 -11.78 -46.99 26.87
N LYS A 206 -11.00 -47.98 26.41
CA LYS A 206 -11.15 -48.70 25.12
C LYS A 206 -12.51 -49.37 24.88
N LYS A 207 -13.38 -49.44 25.89
CA LYS A 207 -14.67 -50.13 25.84
C LYS A 207 -15.86 -49.22 25.48
N SER A 208 -15.63 -47.92 25.36
CA SER A 208 -16.68 -46.97 25.02
C SER A 208 -16.88 -46.92 23.48
N PRO A 209 -18.12 -46.84 22.96
CA PRO A 209 -18.37 -46.69 21.51
C PRO A 209 -17.70 -45.44 20.92
N PHE A 210 -17.31 -44.47 21.76
CA PHE A 210 -16.48 -43.33 21.40
C PHE A 210 -15.08 -43.71 20.89
N TYR A 211 -14.49 -44.85 21.31
CA TYR A 211 -13.17 -45.30 20.85
C TYR A 211 -13.14 -45.62 19.34
N VAL A 212 -14.24 -46.14 18.79
CA VAL A 212 -14.37 -46.42 17.34
C VAL A 212 -14.45 -45.10 16.53
N LEU A 213 -15.08 -44.07 17.09
CA LEU A 213 -15.12 -42.71 16.55
C LEU A 213 -13.75 -42.01 16.61
N ILE A 214 -12.96 -42.28 17.67
CA ILE A 214 -11.60 -41.76 17.88
C ILE A 214 -10.59 -42.36 16.88
N VAL A 215 -10.75 -43.64 16.51
CA VAL A 215 -9.94 -44.28 15.45
C VAL A 215 -10.26 -43.71 14.06
N GLY A 216 -11.39 -43.01 13.89
CA GLY A 216 -11.91 -42.45 12.64
C GLY A 216 -11.23 -41.19 12.08
N GLY A 217 -10.08 -40.74 12.61
CA GLY A 217 -9.26 -39.70 11.95
C GLY A 217 -9.62 -38.24 12.25
N TRP A 218 -9.30 -37.34 11.30
CA TRP A 218 -9.24 -35.86 11.45
C TRP A 218 -10.45 -35.21 12.15
N SER A 219 -11.63 -35.83 12.07
CA SER A 219 -12.85 -35.40 12.75
C SER A 219 -12.72 -35.30 14.27
N PHE A 220 -11.94 -36.18 14.89
CA PHE A 220 -11.72 -36.15 16.35
C PHE A 220 -10.83 -34.98 16.76
N SER A 221 -9.74 -34.72 16.02
CA SER A 221 -8.88 -33.55 16.23
C SER A 221 -9.67 -32.24 16.07
N LEU A 222 -10.56 -32.15 15.07
CA LEU A 222 -11.44 -30.99 14.88
C LEU A 222 -12.47 -30.84 16.02
N TYR A 223 -13.12 -31.93 16.43
CA TYR A 223 -14.06 -31.91 17.56
C TYR A 223 -13.38 -31.47 18.87
N ALA A 224 -12.15 -31.91 19.08
CA ALA A 224 -11.36 -31.55 20.26
C ALA A 224 -10.97 -30.07 20.26
N ILE A 225 -10.47 -29.58 19.12
CA ILE A 225 -10.16 -28.16 18.94
C ILE A 225 -11.43 -27.33 19.20
N GLN A 226 -12.57 -27.75 18.62
CA GLN A 226 -13.87 -27.12 18.85
C GLN A 226 -14.28 -27.16 20.33
N LEU A 227 -14.05 -28.28 21.03
CA LEU A 227 -14.33 -28.43 22.45
C LEU A 227 -13.49 -27.49 23.32
N VAL A 228 -12.19 -27.37 23.01
CA VAL A 228 -11.28 -26.45 23.70
C VAL A 228 -11.70 -25.00 23.46
N PHE A 229 -12.00 -24.61 22.21
CA PHE A 229 -12.47 -23.26 21.91
C PHE A 229 -13.80 -22.93 22.61
N ARG A 230 -14.74 -23.88 22.65
CA ARG A 230 -16.04 -23.69 23.33
C ARG A 230 -15.88 -23.50 24.85
N ASN A 231 -14.97 -24.25 25.46
CA ASN A 231 -14.74 -24.23 26.89
C ASN A 231 -13.58 -23.32 27.31
N LEU A 232 -12.97 -22.57 26.38
CA LEU A 232 -11.77 -21.77 26.62
C LEU A 232 -12.01 -20.73 27.73
N GLY A 233 -13.18 -20.10 27.74
CA GLY A 233 -13.56 -19.12 28.76
C GLY A 233 -13.69 -19.72 30.17
N VAL A 234 -14.13 -20.98 30.28
CA VAL A 234 -14.22 -21.69 31.56
C VAL A 234 -12.82 -22.08 32.03
N ILE A 235 -11.97 -22.57 31.12
CA ILE A 235 -10.59 -22.95 31.42
C ILE A 235 -9.76 -21.73 31.86
N LEU A 236 -9.91 -20.59 31.16
CA LEU A 236 -9.18 -19.37 31.51
C LEU A 236 -9.65 -18.71 32.81
N ARG A 237 -10.92 -18.92 33.22
CA ARG A 237 -11.46 -18.28 34.43
C ARG A 237 -11.26 -19.15 35.68
N GLU A 238 -11.51 -20.45 35.56
CA GLU A 238 -11.46 -21.40 36.69
C GLU A 238 -10.04 -21.96 36.91
N HIS A 239 -9.25 -22.12 35.85
CA HIS A 239 -7.94 -22.78 35.89
C HIS A 239 -6.80 -21.93 35.29
N TRP A 240 -6.85 -20.61 35.50
CA TRP A 240 -5.88 -19.66 34.95
C TRP A 240 -4.42 -19.98 35.31
N ASN A 241 -4.16 -20.47 36.53
CA ASN A 241 -2.83 -20.87 36.99
C ASN A 241 -2.22 -22.01 36.16
N VAL A 242 -3.04 -23.02 35.85
CA VAL A 242 -2.61 -24.19 35.05
C VAL A 242 -2.40 -23.78 33.60
N ALA A 243 -3.28 -22.92 33.06
CA ALA A 243 -3.13 -22.38 31.72
C ALA A 243 -1.84 -21.54 31.59
N LEU A 244 -1.53 -20.69 32.58
CA LEU A 244 -0.31 -19.88 32.59
C LEU A 244 0.95 -20.76 32.72
N GLY A 245 0.93 -21.76 33.58
CA GLY A 245 2.02 -22.74 33.70
C GLY A 245 2.26 -23.48 32.38
N TYR A 246 1.20 -23.93 31.71
CA TYR A 246 1.28 -24.57 30.40
C TYR A 246 1.92 -23.66 29.35
N VAL A 247 1.41 -22.43 29.21
CA VAL A 247 1.94 -21.45 28.24
C VAL A 247 3.40 -21.14 28.52
N THR A 248 3.80 -21.02 29.79
CA THR A 248 5.18 -20.71 30.17
C THR A 248 6.12 -21.88 29.86
N VAL A 249 5.78 -23.09 30.29
CA VAL A 249 6.63 -24.28 30.11
C VAL A 249 6.75 -24.63 28.64
N VAL A 250 5.64 -24.73 27.92
CA VAL A 250 5.64 -25.07 26.50
C VAL A 250 6.24 -23.93 25.67
N GLY A 251 5.91 -22.68 26.00
CA GLY A 251 6.52 -21.50 25.38
C GLY A 251 8.04 -21.51 25.52
N PHE A 252 8.56 -21.84 26.70
CA PHE A 252 9.99 -21.95 26.93
C PHE A 252 10.65 -23.10 26.15
N ILE A 253 10.03 -24.29 26.16
CA ILE A 253 10.55 -25.45 25.41
C ILE A 253 10.58 -25.15 23.90
N THR A 254 9.48 -24.62 23.37
CA THR A 254 9.36 -24.28 21.95
C THR A 254 10.33 -23.15 21.56
N PHE A 255 10.49 -22.14 22.43
CA PHE A 255 11.50 -21.10 22.25
C PHE A 255 12.92 -21.68 22.22
N ALA A 256 13.28 -22.56 23.15
CA ALA A 256 14.60 -23.20 23.20
C ALA A 256 14.88 -24.01 21.92
N VAL A 257 13.88 -24.75 21.43
CA VAL A 257 13.98 -25.49 20.17
C VAL A 257 14.17 -24.53 19.00
N CYS A 258 13.33 -23.49 18.86
CA CYS A 258 13.46 -22.48 17.81
C CYS A 258 14.80 -21.71 17.88
N TYR A 259 15.31 -21.45 19.08
CA TYR A 259 16.61 -20.81 19.29
C TYR A 259 17.76 -21.71 18.84
N ARG A 260 17.66 -23.03 19.09
CA ARG A 260 18.66 -24.02 18.66
C ARG A 260 18.76 -24.12 17.14
N TYR A 261 17.63 -24.07 16.43
CA TYR A 261 17.60 -24.10 14.96
C TYR A 261 18.06 -22.77 14.34
N GLY A 262 17.84 -21.66 15.03
CA GLY A 262 18.21 -20.33 14.54
C GLY A 262 17.27 -19.78 13.46
N PRO A 263 17.34 -18.47 13.18
CA PRO A 263 16.52 -17.83 12.15
C PRO A 263 16.93 -18.27 10.75
N LEU A 264 16.00 -18.18 9.80
CA LEU A 264 16.20 -18.56 8.40
C LEU A 264 17.30 -17.68 7.76
N VAL A 265 18.44 -18.28 7.42
CA VAL A 265 19.55 -17.58 6.73
C VAL A 265 19.48 -17.77 5.21
N ASP A 266 19.02 -18.94 4.75
CA ASP A 266 19.01 -19.27 3.33
C ASP A 266 18.00 -18.44 2.54
N ALA A 267 18.46 -17.77 1.48
CA ALA A 267 17.58 -16.98 0.60
C ALA A 267 16.42 -17.79 0.01
N LYS A 268 16.63 -19.07 -0.28
CA LYS A 268 15.58 -19.99 -0.75
C LYS A 268 14.48 -20.16 0.31
N SER A 269 14.87 -20.39 1.56
CA SER A 269 13.93 -20.59 2.67
C SER A 269 13.13 -19.33 3.00
N ILE A 270 13.79 -18.16 2.97
CA ILE A 270 13.14 -16.84 3.16
C ILE A 270 12.14 -16.57 2.04
N ASN A 271 12.48 -16.93 0.80
CA ASN A 271 11.55 -16.79 -0.31
C ASN A 271 10.34 -17.71 -0.11
N ILE A 272 10.52 -19.01 0.16
CA ILE A 272 9.42 -19.96 0.41
C ILE A 272 8.51 -19.44 1.52
N LEU A 273 9.07 -18.94 2.64
CA LEU A 273 8.28 -18.34 3.72
C LEU A 273 7.52 -17.09 3.24
N SER A 274 8.14 -16.23 2.44
CA SER A 274 7.43 -15.07 1.86
C SER A 274 6.29 -15.48 0.93
N TRP A 275 6.44 -16.52 0.12
CA TRP A 275 5.39 -17.00 -0.78
C TRP A 275 4.24 -17.63 0.00
N THR A 276 4.54 -18.43 1.03
CA THR A 276 3.51 -19.04 1.89
C THR A 276 2.75 -18.00 2.69
N LEU A 277 3.42 -16.99 3.24
CA LEU A 277 2.77 -15.84 3.86
C LEU A 277 1.88 -15.10 2.86
N GLN A 278 2.36 -14.82 1.66
CA GLN A 278 1.53 -14.17 0.64
C GLN A 278 0.30 -14.98 0.26
N LEU A 279 0.46 -16.28 0.07
CA LEU A 279 -0.66 -17.18 -0.22
C LEU A 279 -1.69 -17.15 0.92
N PHE A 280 -1.22 -17.19 2.17
CA PHE A 280 -2.09 -17.10 3.33
C PHE A 280 -2.78 -15.73 3.44
N GLY A 281 -2.07 -14.64 3.12
CA GLY A 281 -2.65 -13.30 3.04
C GLY A 281 -3.75 -13.19 1.98
N LEU A 282 -3.55 -13.78 0.80
CA LEU A 282 -4.57 -13.85 -0.26
C LEU A 282 -5.78 -14.68 0.17
N LEU A 283 -5.55 -15.80 0.87
CA LEU A 283 -6.61 -16.63 1.42
C LEU A 283 -7.44 -15.87 2.46
N LEU A 284 -6.80 -15.12 3.35
CA LEU A 284 -7.50 -14.25 4.32
C LEU A 284 -8.27 -13.13 3.63
N ILE A 285 -7.74 -12.53 2.57
CA ILE A 285 -8.47 -11.55 1.76
C ILE A 285 -9.72 -12.19 1.14
N TYR A 286 -9.61 -13.40 0.61
CA TYR A 286 -10.74 -14.14 0.05
C TYR A 286 -11.84 -14.40 1.10
N PHE A 287 -11.46 -14.85 2.29
CA PHE A 287 -12.42 -15.09 3.38
C PHE A 287 -12.94 -13.81 4.06
N GLY A 288 -12.18 -12.72 4.01
CA GLY A 288 -12.55 -11.42 4.58
C GLY A 288 -13.53 -10.61 3.73
N ILE A 289 -13.81 -11.05 2.49
CA ILE A 289 -14.75 -10.40 1.58
C ILE A 289 -15.93 -11.35 1.32
N GLN A 290 -17.14 -10.89 1.61
CA GLN A 290 -18.35 -11.69 1.40
C GLN A 290 -18.66 -11.92 -0.10
N ILE A 291 -18.16 -11.04 -0.96
CA ILE A 291 -18.43 -11.02 -2.40
C ILE A 291 -17.29 -11.68 -3.17
N GLN A 292 -17.53 -12.87 -3.73
CA GLN A 292 -16.51 -13.64 -4.45
C GLN A 292 -15.90 -12.88 -5.62
N GLN A 293 -16.71 -12.20 -6.44
CA GLN A 293 -16.22 -11.45 -7.63
C GLN A 293 -15.27 -10.31 -7.24
N VAL A 294 -15.60 -9.55 -6.20
CA VAL A 294 -14.77 -8.46 -5.68
C VAL A 294 -13.51 -9.02 -5.04
N ALA A 295 -13.61 -10.14 -4.33
CA ALA A 295 -12.45 -10.83 -3.76
C ALA A 295 -11.46 -11.25 -4.86
N PHE A 296 -11.93 -11.87 -5.95
CA PHE A 296 -11.09 -12.23 -7.09
C PHE A 296 -10.45 -11.00 -7.75
N ALA A 297 -11.22 -9.93 -7.99
CA ALA A 297 -10.68 -8.70 -8.57
C ALA A 297 -9.57 -8.10 -7.71
N ILE A 298 -9.74 -8.08 -6.38
CA ILE A 298 -8.72 -7.58 -5.45
C ILE A 298 -7.49 -8.51 -5.41
N ILE A 299 -7.67 -9.83 -5.44
CA ILE A 299 -6.56 -10.79 -5.52
C ILE A 299 -5.74 -10.58 -6.79
N VAL A 300 -6.43 -10.46 -7.94
CA VAL A 300 -5.81 -10.20 -9.23
C VAL A 300 -5.05 -8.86 -9.21
N ALA A 301 -5.67 -7.79 -8.71
CA ALA A 301 -5.02 -6.49 -8.54
C ALA A 301 -3.79 -6.55 -7.60
N ALA A 302 -3.88 -7.32 -6.51
CA ALA A 302 -2.77 -7.52 -5.57
C ALA A 302 -1.59 -8.25 -6.24
N LEU A 303 -1.85 -9.29 -7.04
CA LEU A 303 -0.83 -9.97 -7.83
C LEU A 303 -0.19 -9.03 -8.85
N PHE A 304 -0.99 -8.27 -9.59
CA PHE A 304 -0.48 -7.27 -10.52
C PHE A 304 0.38 -6.23 -9.81
N SER A 305 -0.03 -5.70 -8.65
CA SER A 305 0.75 -4.70 -7.91
C SER A 305 2.18 -5.16 -7.57
N LYS A 306 2.37 -6.46 -7.34
CA LYS A 306 3.68 -7.06 -7.03
C LYS A 306 4.57 -7.19 -8.27
N HIS A 307 3.99 -7.54 -9.41
CA HIS A 307 4.72 -7.71 -10.68
C HIS A 307 4.88 -6.40 -11.47
N LEU A 308 3.99 -5.42 -11.26
CA LEU A 308 3.92 -4.17 -12.01
C LEU A 308 4.87 -3.08 -11.47
N GLN A 309 5.49 -3.27 -10.30
CA GLN A 309 6.40 -2.29 -9.71
C GLN A 309 7.63 -1.99 -10.60
N TYR A 310 8.20 -3.00 -11.25
CA TYR A 310 9.35 -2.85 -12.14
C TYR A 310 9.02 -2.09 -13.44
N PRO A 311 8.00 -2.47 -14.23
CA PRO A 311 7.64 -1.74 -15.44
C PRO A 311 7.12 -0.33 -15.14
N VAL A 312 6.43 -0.08 -14.03
CA VAL A 312 5.96 1.27 -13.66
C VAL A 312 7.11 2.18 -13.26
N CYS A 313 8.11 1.68 -12.54
CA CYS A 313 9.33 2.46 -12.30
C CYS A 313 10.07 2.79 -13.60
N LEU A 314 10.11 1.86 -14.55
CA LEU A 314 10.71 2.07 -15.87
C LEU A 314 9.94 3.13 -16.67
N THR A 315 8.60 3.09 -16.70
CA THR A 315 7.79 4.08 -17.41
C THR A 315 7.86 5.46 -16.76
N ILE A 316 7.90 5.55 -15.43
CA ILE A 316 8.10 6.83 -14.71
C ILE A 316 9.51 7.39 -14.97
N ALA A 317 10.55 6.54 -15.01
CA ALA A 317 11.91 6.96 -15.33
C ALA A 317 12.02 7.43 -16.79
N ALA A 318 11.39 6.71 -17.73
CA ALA A 318 11.29 7.11 -19.13
C ALA A 318 10.52 8.43 -19.28
N TRP A 319 9.39 8.60 -18.60
CA TRP A 319 8.60 9.84 -18.62
C TRP A 319 9.37 11.03 -18.03
N ARG A 320 10.13 10.83 -16.95
CA ARG A 320 11.03 11.85 -16.39
C ARG A 320 12.14 12.23 -17.36
N LYS A 321 12.74 11.26 -18.06
CA LYS A 321 13.73 11.54 -19.12
C LYS A 321 13.12 12.33 -20.27
N ILE A 322 11.95 11.92 -20.76
CA ILE A 322 11.23 12.62 -21.85
C ILE A 322 10.87 14.04 -21.44
N LYS A 323 10.36 14.25 -20.21
CA LYS A 323 10.05 15.57 -19.67
C LYS A 323 11.31 16.43 -19.46
N GLY A 324 12.46 15.81 -19.15
CA GLY A 324 13.77 16.46 -19.11
C GLY A 324 14.24 16.90 -20.48
N TYR A 325 14.06 16.07 -21.52
CA TYR A 325 14.36 16.41 -22.92
C TYR A 325 13.50 17.57 -23.44
N VAL A 326 12.22 17.63 -23.04
CA VAL A 326 11.31 18.73 -23.43
C VAL A 326 11.64 20.05 -22.70
N ARG A 327 12.33 19.98 -21.56
CA ARG A 327 12.83 21.16 -20.82
C ARG A 327 14.32 21.41 -21.10
N TRP A 328 14.72 21.38 -22.36
CA TRP A 328 16.09 21.68 -22.77
C TRP A 328 16.40 23.16 -22.44
N LYS A 329 17.22 23.40 -21.41
CA LYS A 329 17.86 24.72 -21.22
C LYS A 329 18.85 24.88 -22.38
N PRO A 330 18.87 26.03 -23.10
CA PRO A 330 19.89 26.27 -24.11
C PRO A 330 21.27 26.16 -23.45
N GLU A 331 22.21 25.52 -24.14
CA GLU A 331 23.59 25.40 -23.66
C GLU A 331 24.14 26.80 -23.32
N PRO A 332 24.86 26.94 -22.20
CA PRO A 332 25.52 28.20 -21.87
C PRO A 332 26.42 28.59 -23.05
N ARG A 333 26.36 29.87 -23.45
CA ARG A 333 27.19 30.37 -24.55
C ARG A 333 28.65 30.11 -24.19
N ARG A 334 29.40 29.58 -25.16
CA ARG A 334 30.84 29.37 -25.05
C ARG A 334 31.50 30.69 -24.64
N LEU A 335 32.31 30.65 -23.60
CA LEU A 335 33.17 31.78 -23.23
C LEU A 335 34.14 32.07 -24.37
N LEU A 336 34.36 33.34 -24.67
CA LEU A 336 35.36 33.74 -25.65
C LEU A 336 36.72 33.19 -25.24
N THR A 337 37.52 32.78 -26.21
CA THR A 337 38.94 32.52 -25.94
C THR A 337 39.65 33.86 -25.67
N GLU A 338 40.77 33.81 -24.96
CA GLU A 338 41.56 35.02 -24.66
C GLU A 338 41.92 35.80 -25.93
N GLU A 339 42.30 35.09 -27.00
CA GLU A 339 42.57 35.68 -28.31
C GLU A 339 41.34 36.38 -28.92
N GLU A 340 40.15 35.78 -28.79
CA GLU A 340 38.90 36.38 -29.28
C GLU A 340 38.53 37.63 -28.46
N PHE A 341 38.78 37.59 -27.14
CA PHE A 341 38.54 38.70 -26.24
C PHE A 341 39.47 39.89 -26.55
N GLN A 342 40.77 39.62 -26.70
CA GLN A 342 41.76 40.64 -27.07
C GLN A 342 41.43 41.27 -28.41
N LYS A 343 41.11 40.45 -29.42
CA LYS A 343 40.74 40.95 -30.75
C LYS A 343 39.49 41.82 -30.72
N GLN A 344 38.45 41.44 -29.98
CA GLN A 344 37.26 42.28 -29.82
C GLN A 344 37.59 43.58 -29.09
N GLY A 345 38.45 43.53 -28.07
CA GLY A 345 38.93 44.70 -27.36
C GLY A 345 39.64 45.69 -28.29
N GLU A 346 40.52 45.20 -29.15
CA GLU A 346 41.22 46.02 -30.14
C GLU A 346 40.25 46.65 -31.15
N GLU A 347 39.35 45.86 -31.74
CA GLU A 347 38.39 46.33 -32.75
C GLU A 347 37.44 47.39 -32.18
N GLU A 348 36.87 47.16 -31.00
CA GLU A 348 35.96 48.13 -30.35
C GLU A 348 36.72 49.37 -29.84
N THR A 349 37.97 49.23 -29.38
CA THR A 349 38.80 50.39 -28.98
C THR A 349 39.11 51.26 -30.18
N LEU A 350 39.49 50.67 -31.31
CA LEU A 350 39.74 51.42 -32.55
C LEU A 350 38.47 52.15 -33.02
N ARG A 351 37.34 51.46 -33.00
CA ARG A 351 36.04 52.03 -33.37
C ARG A 351 35.64 53.20 -32.46
N ALA A 352 35.78 53.04 -31.16
CA ALA A 352 35.46 54.09 -30.18
C ALA A 352 36.38 55.31 -30.31
N LEU A 353 37.67 55.11 -30.58
CA LEU A 353 38.62 56.21 -30.81
C LEU A 353 38.31 56.98 -32.09
N GLU A 354 37.88 56.30 -33.16
CA GLU A 354 37.47 56.96 -34.40
C GLU A 354 36.17 57.76 -34.22
N GLU A 355 35.21 57.20 -33.49
CA GLU A 355 33.99 57.90 -33.10
C GLU A 355 34.30 59.13 -32.22
N LEU A 356 35.24 59.01 -31.28
CA LEU A 356 35.72 60.11 -30.45
C LEU A 356 36.34 61.23 -31.31
N ARG A 357 37.22 60.89 -32.27
CA ARG A 357 37.81 61.88 -33.20
C ARG A 357 36.74 62.61 -33.99
N LYS A 358 35.78 61.86 -34.54
CA LYS A 358 34.65 62.44 -35.28
C LYS A 358 33.81 63.38 -34.41
N HIS A 359 33.57 63.01 -33.15
CA HIS A 359 32.85 63.85 -32.20
C HIS A 359 33.64 65.13 -31.88
N CYS A 360 34.94 65.04 -31.61
CA CYS A 360 35.78 66.20 -31.33
C CYS A 360 35.93 67.17 -32.52
N SER A 361 35.83 66.66 -33.76
CA SER A 361 35.81 67.47 -34.98
C SER A 361 34.43 68.03 -35.34
N SER A 362 33.38 67.65 -34.59
CA SER A 362 32.02 68.12 -34.85
C SER A 362 31.79 69.54 -34.30
N PRO A 363 30.91 70.34 -34.93
CA PRO A 363 30.61 71.70 -34.47
C PRO A 363 29.86 71.75 -33.13
N GLU A 364 29.35 70.61 -32.64
CA GLU A 364 28.66 70.49 -31.35
C GLU A 364 29.63 70.31 -30.17
N PHE A 365 30.89 69.96 -30.45
CA PHE A 365 31.92 69.84 -29.42
C PHE A 365 32.50 71.20 -29.07
N SER A 366 32.69 71.49 -27.78
CA SER A 366 33.26 72.76 -27.30
C SER A 366 34.79 72.64 -27.07
N PRO A 367 35.66 73.02 -28.02
CA PRO A 367 37.08 72.64 -27.98
C PRO A 367 37.84 73.38 -26.88
N TRP A 368 37.56 74.67 -26.69
CA TRP A 368 38.22 75.51 -25.67
C TRP A 368 37.92 75.07 -24.24
N LYS A 369 36.72 74.53 -23.99
CA LYS A 369 36.34 73.97 -22.68
C LYS A 369 37.09 72.68 -22.38
N ALA A 370 37.27 71.81 -23.38
CA ALA A 370 38.07 70.60 -23.24
C ALA A 370 39.55 70.93 -23.04
N VAL A 371 40.12 71.79 -23.88
CA VAL A 371 41.52 72.24 -23.80
C VAL A 371 41.86 72.83 -22.43
N SER A 372 40.94 73.62 -21.83
CA SER A 372 41.16 74.21 -20.51
C SER A 372 41.31 73.19 -19.36
N ARG A 373 40.83 71.96 -19.54
CA ARG A 373 40.82 70.90 -18.52
C ARG A 373 41.92 69.86 -18.72
N LEU A 374 42.55 69.85 -19.89
CA LEU A 374 43.54 68.85 -20.26
C LEU A 374 44.95 69.26 -19.80
N GLN A 375 45.73 68.31 -19.30
CA GLN A 375 47.12 68.54 -18.91
C GLN A 375 48.02 68.85 -20.11
N SER A 376 47.76 68.24 -21.27
CA SER A 376 48.55 68.39 -22.50
C SER A 376 47.68 68.72 -23.73
N PRO A 377 47.32 70.00 -23.92
CA PRO A 377 46.49 70.43 -25.06
C PRO A 377 47.05 70.08 -26.44
N LYS A 378 48.39 70.10 -26.59
CA LYS A 378 49.07 69.79 -27.86
C LYS A 378 48.83 68.35 -28.29
N ARG A 379 49.00 67.39 -27.36
CA ARG A 379 48.76 65.97 -27.62
C ARG A 379 47.32 65.68 -28.04
N PHE A 380 46.37 66.42 -27.47
CA PHE A 380 44.96 66.30 -27.84
C PHE A 380 44.69 66.81 -29.26
N ALA A 381 45.32 67.92 -29.67
CA ALA A 381 45.22 68.41 -31.04
C ALA A 381 45.83 67.40 -32.03
N ASP A 382 47.03 66.89 -31.75
CA ASP A 382 47.71 65.89 -32.59
C ASP A 382 46.86 64.61 -32.75
N PHE A 383 46.15 64.19 -31.69
CA PHE A 383 45.23 63.05 -31.72
C PHE A 383 44.01 63.28 -32.62
N ILE A 384 43.41 64.48 -32.59
CA ILE A 384 42.29 64.85 -33.48
C ILE A 384 42.74 64.84 -34.94
N GLU A 385 43.97 65.31 -35.21
CA GLU A 385 44.58 65.30 -36.55
C GLU A 385 44.94 63.90 -37.06
N GLY A 386 44.79 62.86 -36.23
CA GLY A 386 44.93 61.45 -36.62
C GLY A 386 46.12 60.74 -35.99
N SER A 387 46.93 61.42 -35.17
CA SER A 387 48.04 60.78 -34.47
C SER A 387 47.54 59.72 -33.45
N PRO A 388 48.34 58.68 -33.15
CA PRO A 388 48.00 57.68 -32.14
C PRO A 388 47.70 58.32 -30.77
N HIS A 389 46.74 57.75 -30.04
CA HIS A 389 46.37 58.22 -28.71
C HIS A 389 47.44 57.92 -27.65
N LEU A 390 48.29 56.92 -27.90
CA LEU A 390 49.41 56.52 -27.03
C LEU A 390 50.73 57.04 -27.60
N MET A 391 51.59 57.52 -26.71
CA MET A 391 52.94 57.91 -27.07
C MET A 391 53.85 56.67 -27.09
N SER A 392 54.88 56.65 -27.97
CA SER A 392 55.78 55.49 -28.08
C SER A 392 56.48 55.13 -26.76
N ASN A 393 56.78 56.13 -25.92
CA ASN A 393 57.34 55.90 -24.59
C ASN A 393 56.33 55.24 -23.64
N GLU A 394 55.06 55.64 -23.64
CA GLU A 394 54.00 55.03 -22.82
C GLU A 394 53.77 53.57 -23.21
N VAL A 395 53.75 53.28 -24.53
CA VAL A 395 53.68 51.90 -25.02
C VAL A 395 54.90 51.10 -24.55
N SER A 396 56.10 51.68 -24.60
CA SER A 396 57.31 50.99 -24.13
C SER A 396 57.32 50.74 -22.62
N VAL A 397 56.80 51.68 -21.82
CA VAL A 397 56.66 51.51 -20.37
C VAL A 397 55.63 50.42 -20.06
N HIS A 398 54.47 50.45 -20.71
CA HIS A 398 53.45 49.41 -20.55
C HIS A 398 53.97 48.03 -20.96
N VAL A 399 54.70 47.92 -22.07
CA VAL A 399 55.31 46.65 -22.50
C VAL A 399 56.41 46.20 -21.53
N HIS A 400 57.12 47.11 -20.87
CA HIS A 400 58.10 46.75 -19.86
C HIS A 400 57.44 46.30 -18.53
N GLU A 401 56.36 46.97 -18.13
CA GLU A 401 55.65 46.74 -16.87
C GLU A 401 54.72 45.52 -16.94
N TYR A 402 54.06 45.30 -18.09
CA TYR A 402 53.07 44.24 -18.33
C TYR A 402 53.48 43.25 -19.43
N GLY A 403 54.72 43.30 -19.91
CA GLY A 403 55.25 42.32 -20.87
C GLY A 403 55.55 40.97 -20.22
N PHE A 404 56.34 40.13 -20.92
CA PHE A 404 56.66 38.76 -20.53
C PHE A 404 57.21 38.59 -19.09
N GLY A 405 57.75 39.65 -18.47
CA GLY A 405 58.20 39.65 -17.06
C GLY A 405 57.17 40.15 -16.04
N GLY A 406 56.10 40.83 -16.47
CA GLY A 406 55.06 41.42 -15.62
C GLY A 406 53.85 40.50 -15.39
N SER A 407 53.51 39.65 -16.37
CA SER A 407 52.39 38.71 -16.26
C SER A 407 52.55 37.70 -15.10
N PHE A 408 53.78 37.45 -14.65
CA PHE A 408 54.08 36.55 -13.53
C PHE A 408 53.70 37.15 -12.16
N PHE A 409 53.63 38.49 -12.04
CA PHE A 409 53.26 39.17 -10.79
C PHE A 409 51.75 39.43 -10.69
N GLU A 410 51.04 39.44 -11.82
CA GLU A 410 49.59 39.65 -11.83
C GLU A 410 48.82 38.40 -11.36
N GLU A 411 49.27 37.19 -11.74
CA GLU A 411 48.71 35.93 -11.23
C GLU A 411 48.82 35.84 -9.70
N GLU A 412 49.93 36.28 -9.10
CA GLU A 412 50.13 36.22 -7.64
C GLU A 412 49.25 37.21 -6.85
N PHE A 413 48.79 38.31 -7.49
CA PHE A 413 47.96 39.32 -6.85
C PHE A 413 46.46 38.97 -6.87
N PHE A 414 46.02 38.10 -7.79
CA PHE A 414 44.63 37.65 -7.90
C PHE A 414 44.36 36.26 -7.27
N ASP A 415 45.41 35.55 -6.83
CA ASP A 415 45.30 34.18 -6.27
C ASP A 415 45.19 34.15 -4.72
N THR A 416 44.87 35.26 -4.06
CA THR A 416 44.90 35.36 -2.58
C THR A 416 43.55 35.48 -1.85
N ASP A 417 42.40 35.24 -2.51
CA ASP A 417 41.09 35.53 -1.89
C ASP A 417 40.06 34.39 -1.93
N ASP A 418 40.45 33.10 -1.94
CA ASP A 418 39.47 31.99 -1.82
C ASP A 418 40.03 30.72 -1.12
N GLU A 419 40.50 30.81 0.14
CA GLU A 419 40.50 29.63 1.04
C GLU A 419 40.28 30.03 2.52
N ASP A 420 39.02 30.25 2.88
CA ASP A 420 38.55 30.19 4.27
C ASP A 420 37.25 29.36 4.31
N ASP A 421 37.35 28.08 4.73
CA ASP A 421 36.31 27.45 5.56
C ASP A 421 36.87 26.19 6.27
N GLU A 422 37.01 26.35 7.59
CA GLU A 422 37.44 25.38 8.60
C GLU A 422 36.70 24.02 8.56
N LEU A 423 37.42 22.91 8.70
CA LEU A 423 36.90 21.71 9.38
C LEU A 423 37.95 21.07 10.31
N LYS A 424 37.96 21.50 11.58
CA LYS A 424 38.64 20.80 12.68
C LYS A 424 38.00 19.42 12.95
N PRO A 425 38.77 18.32 13.09
CA PRO A 425 38.27 17.10 13.70
C PRO A 425 38.40 17.16 15.23
N MET A 426 37.30 16.89 15.93
CA MET A 426 37.23 16.74 17.37
C MET A 426 37.73 15.34 17.80
N THR A 427 38.57 15.35 18.82
CA THR A 427 39.33 14.26 19.46
C THR A 427 38.52 13.11 20.08
N ILE A 428 39.15 11.94 20.23
CA ILE A 428 38.83 10.95 21.27
C ILE A 428 40.13 10.64 22.03
N PRO A 429 40.24 10.89 23.35
CA PRO A 429 41.30 10.33 24.18
C PRO A 429 40.93 8.92 24.66
N GLU A 430 42.00 8.18 24.98
CA GLU A 430 42.16 6.74 25.26
C GLU A 430 41.08 6.02 26.06
#